data_AF-A0A1M5YZU1-F1
#
_entry.id   AF-A0A1M5YZU1-F1
#
_cell.length_a   1.000
_cell.length_b   1.000
_cell.length_c   1.000
_cell.angle_alpha   90.00
_cell.angle_beta   90.00
_cell.angle_gamma   90.00
#
_symmetry.space_group_name_H-M   'P 1'
#
loop_
_entity.id
_entity.type
_entity.pdbx_description
1 polymer ?
#
loop_
_entity_poly.entity_id
_entity_poly.type
_entity_poly.pdbx_seq_one_letter_code
_entity_poly.pdbx_strand_id
1 'polypeptide(L)'
;MTISDTFKSAFVFESCKCVTDYNEVVNLNTGNKTKSLVVRNDISKKFRAAYIYGEGLKEIRRQRANDKNNILGEFLGIKKNDINSVMSFFNKYGFLFDLSGYDQYVNVNVEDIIYLKDNLEALINLLNAQNTSKVNYKKFLDSALFLLLKEDREIKINDETVYESIHNSFLNNIKNATKTNLIEGDNIVHVPRNDGGKDIAYRCQDSLLESGNYDIIISDYDKILEDDNPHMGFTKQIFKAYVIKNSLFTKDEELAIEFLFHFIKQISSVNLDLISLDMPFADEVYDKIQSEENIYLHDALFKISKFLIERELNYHLSEIRPVYNVETMQPNWNLPSLLSAMYLSLFYLDSRQASYRACQNINCGQFFLVSKTNSIKKYCCVYCTNAVSQRRYRHKKGE
;
A
#
# COMPACT_ATOMS: atom_id res chain seq x y z
N MET A 1 -6.62 -23.94 -36.09
CA MET A 1 -5.70 -22.87 -36.56
C MET A 1 -5.09 -22.22 -35.32
N THR A 2 -3.92 -22.69 -34.95
CA THR A 2 -3.15 -22.24 -33.78
C THR A 2 -2.59 -20.86 -34.06
N ILE A 3 -3.05 -19.86 -33.30
CA ILE A 3 -2.53 -18.50 -33.35
C ILE A 3 -1.15 -18.54 -32.70
N SER A 4 -0.09 -18.35 -33.49
CA SER A 4 1.25 -18.11 -32.97
C SER A 4 1.29 -16.71 -32.36
N ASP A 5 0.92 -16.60 -31.10
CA ASP A 5 1.09 -15.38 -30.31
C ASP A 5 2.58 -15.21 -30.00
N THR A 6 3.35 -14.63 -30.93
CA THR A 6 4.69 -14.09 -30.64
C THR A 6 4.55 -12.76 -29.89
N PHE A 7 3.89 -12.79 -28.74
CA PHE A 7 4.01 -11.71 -27.77
C PHE A 7 5.39 -11.82 -27.12
N LYS A 8 6.21 -10.76 -27.19
CA LYS A 8 7.37 -10.59 -26.30
C LYS A 8 6.87 -10.26 -24.89
N SER A 9 6.07 -11.14 -24.31
CA SER A 9 5.54 -11.01 -22.96
C SER A 9 6.54 -11.58 -21.95
N ALA A 10 6.70 -10.92 -20.80
CA ALA A 10 7.54 -11.47 -19.74
C ALA A 10 6.90 -12.72 -19.08
N PHE A 11 5.58 -12.73 -19.01
CA PHE A 11 4.78 -13.84 -18.50
C PHE A 11 3.35 -13.78 -19.06
N VAL A 12 2.66 -14.91 -18.99
CA VAL A 12 1.24 -15.04 -19.31
C VAL A 12 0.51 -15.66 -18.11
N PHE A 13 -0.56 -15.00 -17.66
CA PHE A 13 -1.51 -15.47 -16.68
C PHE A 13 -2.77 -15.98 -17.36
N GLU A 14 -3.28 -17.13 -16.92
CA GLU A 14 -4.51 -17.73 -17.46
C GLU A 14 -5.46 -18.09 -16.31
N SER A 15 -6.74 -17.79 -16.48
CA SER A 15 -7.81 -18.14 -15.55
C SER A 15 -9.16 -18.18 -16.27
N CYS A 16 -10.26 -18.11 -15.53
CA CYS A 16 -11.60 -17.90 -16.07
C CYS A 16 -12.12 -16.51 -15.72
N LYS A 17 -13.01 -15.97 -16.55
CA LYS A 17 -13.85 -14.84 -16.15
C LYS A 17 -14.82 -15.31 -15.06
N CYS A 18 -15.43 -14.37 -14.36
CA CYS A 18 -16.48 -14.68 -13.40
C CYS A 18 -17.78 -13.94 -13.73
N VAL A 19 -18.87 -14.46 -13.18
CA VAL A 19 -20.16 -13.80 -13.10
C VAL A 19 -20.29 -13.26 -11.68
N THR A 20 -20.68 -12.00 -11.58
CA THR A 20 -20.95 -11.36 -10.29
C THR A 20 -22.41 -10.99 -10.17
N ASP A 21 -22.92 -11.05 -8.95
CA ASP A 21 -24.22 -10.52 -8.55
C ASP A 21 -24.13 -9.98 -7.12
N TYR A 22 -25.23 -9.52 -6.55
CA TYR A 22 -25.29 -9.17 -5.14
C TYR A 22 -26.59 -9.63 -4.48
N ASN A 23 -26.48 -10.04 -3.22
CA ASN A 23 -27.62 -10.25 -2.35
C ASN A 23 -27.91 -8.96 -1.57
N GLU A 24 -29.19 -8.63 -1.37
CA GLU A 24 -29.59 -7.64 -0.35
C GLU A 24 -29.68 -8.34 1.00
N VAL A 25 -28.82 -7.94 1.93
CA VAL A 25 -28.82 -8.43 3.31
C VAL A 25 -29.40 -7.35 4.21
N VAL A 26 -30.39 -7.70 5.02
CA VAL A 26 -30.99 -6.80 6.00
C VAL A 26 -30.32 -7.02 7.35
N ASN A 27 -29.75 -5.96 7.92
CA ASN A 27 -29.32 -5.98 9.31
C ASN A 27 -30.57 -6.00 10.20
N LEU A 28 -30.79 -7.10 10.92
CA LEU A 28 -32.00 -7.31 11.73
C LEU A 28 -32.12 -6.33 12.91
N ASN A 29 -31.00 -5.79 13.40
CA ASN A 29 -30.98 -4.88 14.54
C ASN A 29 -31.24 -3.42 14.11
N THR A 30 -30.78 -3.02 12.93
CA THR A 30 -30.86 -1.63 12.46
C THR A 30 -31.88 -1.43 11.33
N GLY A 31 -32.37 -2.51 10.72
CA GLY A 31 -33.21 -2.47 9.52
C GLY A 31 -32.46 -2.05 8.25
N ASN A 32 -31.17 -1.72 8.34
CA ASN A 32 -30.38 -1.25 7.20
C ASN A 32 -30.11 -2.37 6.20
N LYS A 33 -30.30 -2.07 4.91
CA LYS A 33 -29.96 -2.96 3.81
C LYS A 33 -28.51 -2.74 3.37
N THR A 34 -27.74 -3.80 3.28
CA THR A 34 -26.40 -3.81 2.70
C THR A 34 -26.37 -4.77 1.51
N LYS A 35 -25.50 -4.47 0.53
CA LYS A 35 -25.28 -5.36 -0.60
C LYS A 35 -24.10 -6.28 -0.28
N SER A 36 -24.32 -7.58 -0.38
CA SER A 36 -23.27 -8.59 -0.26
C SER A 36 -22.89 -9.10 -1.65
N LEU A 37 -21.62 -8.95 -2.02
CA LEU A 37 -21.12 -9.36 -3.33
C LEU A 37 -21.04 -10.88 -3.41
N VAL A 38 -21.57 -11.45 -4.49
CA VAL A 38 -21.37 -12.87 -4.81
C VAL A 38 -20.66 -13.04 -6.15
N VAL A 39 -19.77 -14.01 -6.21
CA VAL A 39 -18.92 -14.27 -7.38
C VAL A 39 -18.94 -15.75 -7.72
N ARG A 40 -18.96 -16.09 -9.01
CA ARG A 40 -18.82 -17.48 -9.49
C ARG A 40 -17.99 -17.53 -10.75
N ASN A 41 -17.14 -18.54 -10.90
CA ASN A 41 -16.41 -18.76 -12.14
C ASN A 41 -17.35 -19.00 -13.34
N ASP A 42 -17.03 -18.40 -14.47
CA ASP A 42 -17.60 -18.70 -15.78
C ASP A 42 -16.59 -19.53 -16.58
N ILE A 43 -16.59 -20.84 -16.33
CA ILE A 43 -15.66 -21.81 -16.93
C ILE A 43 -15.75 -21.80 -18.48
N SER A 44 -16.88 -21.36 -19.03
CA SER A 44 -17.05 -21.21 -20.49
C SER A 44 -16.23 -20.06 -21.09
N LYS A 45 -15.80 -19.10 -20.27
CA LYS A 45 -15.08 -17.89 -20.70
C LYS A 45 -13.69 -17.86 -20.08
N LYS A 46 -12.71 -18.34 -20.85
CA LYS A 46 -11.30 -18.20 -20.48
C LYS A 46 -10.88 -16.73 -20.42
N PHE A 47 -10.01 -16.43 -19.46
CA PHE A 47 -9.32 -15.17 -19.31
C PHE A 47 -7.82 -15.39 -19.49
N ARG A 48 -7.16 -14.51 -20.25
CA ARG A 48 -5.71 -14.55 -20.46
C ARG A 48 -5.16 -13.14 -20.37
N ALA A 49 -4.07 -12.95 -19.64
CA ALA A 49 -3.36 -11.69 -19.54
C ALA A 49 -1.86 -11.89 -19.75
N ALA A 50 -1.21 -10.92 -20.36
CA ALA A 50 0.24 -10.90 -20.57
C ALA A 50 0.83 -9.61 -20.03
N TYR A 51 2.03 -9.70 -19.45
CA TYR A 51 2.84 -8.52 -19.16
C TYR A 51 3.61 -8.08 -20.38
N ILE A 52 3.42 -6.83 -20.79
CA ILE A 52 4.11 -6.20 -21.90
C ILE A 52 5.04 -5.13 -21.34
N TYR A 53 6.34 -5.23 -21.64
CA TYR A 53 7.34 -4.25 -21.22
C TYR A 53 6.95 -2.83 -21.64
N GLY A 54 6.99 -1.90 -20.69
CA GLY A 54 6.62 -0.50 -20.90
C GLY A 54 5.11 -0.22 -20.98
N GLU A 55 4.26 -1.25 -21.01
CA GLU A 55 2.80 -1.11 -21.06
C GLU A 55 2.06 -1.72 -19.86
N GLY A 56 2.69 -2.65 -19.14
CA GLY A 56 2.13 -3.31 -17.96
C GLY A 56 1.33 -4.56 -18.28
N LEU A 57 0.51 -5.01 -17.32
CA LEU A 57 -0.33 -6.21 -17.42
C LEU A 57 -1.61 -5.92 -18.22
N LYS A 58 -1.85 -6.71 -19.27
CA LYS A 58 -2.93 -6.50 -20.24
C LYS A 58 -3.66 -7.80 -20.59
N GLU A 59 -4.98 -7.74 -20.75
CA GLU A 59 -5.77 -8.86 -21.29
C GLU A 59 -5.38 -9.13 -22.76
N ILE A 60 -5.18 -10.40 -23.10
CA ILE A 60 -4.87 -10.87 -24.45
C ILE A 60 -6.21 -11.07 -25.20
N ARG A 61 -6.74 -10.00 -25.80
CA ARG A 61 -7.96 -10.05 -26.64
C ARG A 61 -7.83 -9.10 -27.84
N ARG A 62 -8.51 -9.41 -28.95
CA ARG A 62 -8.78 -8.42 -30.02
C ARG A 62 -9.60 -7.27 -29.43
N GLN A 63 -8.92 -6.18 -29.11
CA GLN A 63 -9.53 -4.98 -28.55
C GLN A 63 -10.37 -4.25 -29.59
N ARG A 64 -11.49 -3.67 -29.15
CA ARG A 64 -12.07 -2.50 -29.83
C ARG A 64 -11.19 -1.30 -29.51
N ALA A 65 -10.99 -0.40 -30.46
CA ALA A 65 -10.02 0.71 -30.36
C ALA A 65 -10.15 1.64 -29.13
N ASN A 66 -11.27 1.57 -28.39
CA ASN A 66 -11.57 2.44 -27.25
C ASN A 66 -11.67 1.72 -25.90
N ASP A 67 -11.52 0.39 -25.85
CA ASP A 67 -11.61 -0.33 -24.58
C ASP A 67 -10.34 -0.15 -23.75
N LYS A 68 -10.50 0.22 -22.48
CA LYS A 68 -9.37 0.24 -21.54
C LYS A 68 -8.84 -1.19 -21.38
N ASN A 69 -7.52 -1.32 -21.34
CA ASN A 69 -6.85 -2.59 -21.05
C ASN A 69 -5.62 -2.33 -20.19
N ASN A 70 -5.87 -1.96 -18.95
CA ASN A 70 -4.83 -1.80 -17.94
C ASN A 70 -5.37 -2.40 -16.64
N ILE A 71 -5.08 -3.68 -16.40
CA ILE A 71 -5.69 -4.44 -15.31
C ILE A 71 -5.40 -3.78 -13.97
N LEU A 72 -4.12 -3.50 -13.69
CA LEU A 72 -3.70 -2.87 -12.44
C LEU A 72 -4.31 -1.47 -12.29
N GLY A 73 -4.30 -0.67 -13.36
CA GLY A 73 -4.92 0.66 -13.34
C GLY A 73 -6.43 0.62 -13.09
N GLU A 74 -7.10 -0.39 -13.62
CA GLU A 74 -8.53 -0.64 -13.47
C GLU A 74 -8.89 -1.08 -12.06
N PHE A 75 -8.07 -1.94 -11.46
CA PHE A 75 -8.21 -2.36 -10.07
C PHE A 75 -8.04 -1.18 -9.10
N LEU A 76 -6.99 -0.39 -9.28
CA LEU A 76 -6.72 0.79 -8.44
C LEU A 76 -7.76 1.91 -8.62
N GLY A 77 -8.45 1.93 -9.76
CA GLY A 77 -9.52 2.88 -10.03
C GLY A 77 -10.88 2.47 -9.48
N ILE A 78 -11.00 1.33 -8.78
CA ILE A 78 -12.23 0.95 -8.08
C ILE A 78 -12.52 2.00 -7.01
N LYS A 79 -13.73 2.55 -7.04
CA LYS A 79 -14.17 3.55 -6.07
C LYS A 79 -14.46 2.91 -4.72
N LYS A 80 -14.06 3.58 -3.64
CA LYS A 80 -14.37 3.17 -2.27
C LYS A 80 -15.90 3.05 -2.10
N ASN A 81 -16.35 1.96 -1.49
CA ASN A 81 -17.76 1.66 -1.23
C ASN A 81 -18.66 1.56 -2.48
N ASP A 82 -18.11 1.24 -3.66
CA ASP A 82 -18.89 1.05 -4.89
C ASP A 82 -18.83 -0.41 -5.37
N ILE A 83 -19.81 -1.21 -4.96
CA ILE A 83 -19.94 -2.61 -5.36
C ILE A 83 -20.05 -2.77 -6.89
N ASN A 84 -20.65 -1.82 -7.60
CA ASN A 84 -20.79 -1.93 -9.06
C ASN A 84 -19.44 -1.79 -9.76
N SER A 85 -18.56 -0.94 -9.24
CA SER A 85 -17.18 -0.82 -9.75
C SER A 85 -16.41 -2.13 -9.54
N VAL A 86 -16.58 -2.79 -8.38
CA VAL A 86 -15.98 -4.10 -8.09
C VAL A 86 -16.52 -5.17 -9.04
N MET A 87 -17.86 -5.28 -9.16
CA MET A 87 -18.51 -6.23 -10.07
C MET A 87 -18.06 -6.02 -11.53
N SER A 88 -17.97 -4.77 -11.99
CA SER A 88 -17.52 -4.44 -13.33
C SER A 88 -16.08 -4.91 -13.58
N PHE A 89 -15.19 -4.79 -12.59
CA PHE A 89 -13.82 -5.26 -12.70
C PHE A 89 -13.78 -6.79 -12.80
N PHE A 90 -14.47 -7.49 -11.90
CA PHE A 90 -14.50 -8.96 -11.85
C PHE A 90 -15.17 -9.59 -13.08
N ASN A 91 -16.30 -9.06 -13.55
CA ASN A 91 -16.93 -9.52 -14.80
C ASN A 91 -15.99 -9.37 -16.01
N LYS A 92 -15.08 -8.40 -15.98
CA LYS A 92 -14.13 -8.13 -17.06
C LYS A 92 -12.90 -9.04 -16.99
N TYR A 93 -12.29 -9.17 -15.81
CA TYR A 93 -10.95 -9.76 -15.64
C TYR A 93 -10.93 -11.10 -14.89
N GLY A 94 -12.06 -11.55 -14.36
CA GLY A 94 -12.10 -12.66 -13.42
C GLY A 94 -11.85 -12.18 -11.98
N PHE A 95 -11.93 -13.14 -11.07
CA PHE A 95 -11.72 -12.88 -9.64
C PHE A 95 -10.22 -12.81 -9.28
N LEU A 96 -9.90 -12.24 -8.11
CA LEU A 96 -8.51 -12.04 -7.68
C LEU A 96 -7.80 -13.34 -7.35
N PHE A 97 -8.52 -14.29 -6.74
CA PHE A 97 -8.03 -15.59 -6.30
C PHE A 97 -8.57 -16.71 -7.18
N ASP A 98 -7.95 -17.89 -7.12
CA ASP A 98 -8.50 -19.06 -7.78
C ASP A 98 -9.79 -19.52 -7.09
N LEU A 99 -10.82 -19.75 -7.88
CA LEU A 99 -12.12 -20.28 -7.44
C LEU A 99 -12.42 -21.64 -8.08
N SER A 100 -11.41 -22.34 -8.60
CA SER A 100 -11.56 -23.62 -9.31
C SER A 100 -12.22 -24.71 -8.45
N GLY A 101 -12.09 -24.63 -7.11
CA GLY A 101 -12.77 -25.53 -6.17
C GLY A 101 -14.27 -25.22 -5.94
N TYR A 102 -14.80 -24.15 -6.54
CA TYR A 102 -16.16 -23.67 -6.28
C TYR A 102 -17.01 -23.64 -7.57
N ASP A 103 -18.02 -24.50 -7.63
CA ASP A 103 -19.00 -24.53 -8.74
C ASP A 103 -20.16 -23.54 -8.55
N GLN A 104 -20.33 -23.03 -7.33
CA GLN A 104 -21.44 -22.17 -6.93
C GLN A 104 -20.98 -20.74 -6.67
N TYR A 105 -21.95 -19.84 -6.46
CA TYR A 105 -21.65 -18.49 -6.01
C TYR A 105 -21.03 -18.52 -4.62
N VAL A 106 -19.94 -17.78 -4.44
CA VAL A 106 -19.28 -17.57 -3.17
C VAL A 106 -19.49 -16.12 -2.72
N ASN A 107 -19.64 -15.92 -1.41
CA ASN A 107 -19.74 -14.57 -0.85
C ASN A 107 -18.35 -13.93 -0.74
N VAL A 108 -18.26 -12.65 -1.07
CA VAL A 108 -17.01 -11.88 -1.01
C VAL A 108 -17.27 -10.57 -0.28
N ASN A 109 -16.43 -10.26 0.70
CA ASN A 109 -16.48 -8.98 1.38
C ASN A 109 -15.81 -7.89 0.52
N VAL A 110 -16.51 -6.80 0.22
CA VAL A 110 -15.98 -5.67 -0.56
C VAL A 110 -14.83 -4.99 0.17
N GLU A 111 -14.86 -4.93 1.50
CA GLU A 111 -13.80 -4.31 2.29
C GLU A 111 -12.45 -5.03 2.14
N ASP A 112 -12.48 -6.36 1.97
CA ASP A 112 -11.28 -7.16 1.70
C ASP A 112 -10.68 -6.82 0.34
N ILE A 113 -11.54 -6.59 -0.67
CA ILE A 113 -11.09 -6.14 -2.00
C ILE A 113 -10.46 -4.75 -1.94
N ILE A 114 -11.06 -3.83 -1.18
CA ILE A 114 -10.50 -2.49 -0.98
C ILE A 114 -9.17 -2.57 -0.22
N TYR A 115 -9.04 -3.43 0.79
CA TYR A 115 -7.77 -3.65 1.47
C TYR A 115 -6.65 -4.10 0.52
N LEU A 116 -6.92 -5.08 -0.35
CA LEU A 116 -5.94 -5.54 -1.35
C LEU A 116 -5.59 -4.45 -2.36
N LYS A 117 -6.59 -3.66 -2.79
CA LYS A 117 -6.37 -2.47 -3.63
C LYS A 117 -5.43 -1.48 -2.94
N ASP A 118 -5.68 -1.19 -1.67
CA ASP A 118 -4.92 -0.18 -0.93
C ASP A 118 -3.48 -0.62 -0.67
N ASN A 119 -3.22 -1.92 -0.48
CA ASN A 119 -1.85 -2.45 -0.43
C ASN A 119 -1.08 -2.22 -1.75
N LEU A 120 -1.70 -2.51 -2.90
CA LEU A 120 -1.09 -2.24 -4.20
C LEU A 120 -0.90 -0.74 -4.46
N GLU A 121 -1.86 0.09 -4.06
CA GLU A 121 -1.74 1.55 -4.19
C GLU A 121 -0.61 2.11 -3.33
N ALA A 122 -0.46 1.63 -2.08
CA ALA A 122 0.64 2.02 -1.20
C ALA A 122 1.99 1.66 -1.82
N LEU A 123 2.15 0.42 -2.28
CA LEU A 123 3.38 -0.04 -2.92
C LEU A 123 3.73 0.83 -4.15
N ILE A 124 2.74 1.18 -4.96
CA ILE A 124 2.93 2.08 -6.12
C ILE A 124 3.36 3.47 -5.68
N ASN A 125 2.75 4.04 -4.64
CA ASN A 125 3.12 5.35 -4.13
C ASN A 125 4.57 5.35 -3.63
N LEU A 126 5.01 4.29 -2.92
CA LEU A 126 6.40 4.13 -2.49
C LEU A 126 7.35 4.00 -3.69
N LEU A 127 7.02 3.17 -4.69
CA LEU A 127 7.82 3.00 -5.91
C LEU A 127 7.94 4.31 -6.71
N ASN A 128 6.86 5.07 -6.80
CA ASN A 128 6.81 6.36 -7.50
C ASN A 128 7.64 7.44 -6.80
N ALA A 129 7.71 7.40 -5.46
CA ALA A 129 8.55 8.31 -4.67
C ALA A 129 10.04 8.03 -4.87
N GLN A 130 10.42 6.82 -5.29
CA GLN A 130 11.82 6.52 -5.60
C GLN A 130 12.29 7.24 -6.86
N ASN A 131 13.53 7.74 -6.86
CA ASN A 131 14.20 8.28 -8.04
C ASN A 131 13.38 9.40 -8.74
N THR A 132 12.75 10.30 -7.98
CA THR A 132 12.05 11.49 -8.50
C THR A 132 12.46 12.73 -7.70
N SER A 133 12.54 13.88 -8.36
CA SER A 133 12.75 15.17 -7.69
C SER A 133 11.46 15.82 -7.18
N LYS A 134 10.30 15.28 -7.58
CA LYS A 134 8.97 15.78 -7.18
C LYS A 134 8.19 14.67 -6.50
N VAL A 135 8.37 14.58 -5.19
CA VAL A 135 7.69 13.60 -4.32
C VAL A 135 6.35 14.19 -3.89
N ASN A 136 5.29 13.38 -3.93
CA ASN A 136 4.03 13.72 -3.28
C ASN A 136 4.11 13.19 -1.84
N TYR A 137 4.51 14.03 -0.90
CA TYR A 137 4.77 13.61 0.48
C TYR A 137 3.53 13.13 1.22
N LYS A 138 2.36 13.67 0.88
CA LYS A 138 1.10 13.15 1.42
C LYS A 138 0.94 11.67 1.10
N LYS A 139 0.97 11.33 -0.18
CA LYS A 139 0.87 9.92 -0.59
C LYS A 139 2.03 9.08 -0.09
N PHE A 140 3.24 9.64 -0.06
CA PHE A 140 4.44 8.90 0.32
C PHE A 140 4.44 8.52 1.81
N LEU A 141 4.23 9.50 2.68
CA LEU A 141 4.13 9.30 4.13
C LEU A 141 2.95 8.39 4.47
N ASP A 142 1.76 8.69 3.97
CA ASP A 142 0.54 7.94 4.29
C ASP A 142 0.70 6.47 3.88
N SER A 143 1.29 6.20 2.71
CA SER A 143 1.54 4.83 2.24
C SER A 143 2.59 4.10 3.07
N ALA A 144 3.64 4.79 3.51
CA ALA A 144 4.68 4.21 4.36
C ALA A 144 4.10 3.86 5.74
N LEU A 145 3.38 4.78 6.37
CA LEU A 145 2.73 4.55 7.66
C LEU A 145 1.65 3.46 7.56
N PHE A 146 0.85 3.45 6.49
CA PHE A 146 -0.13 2.40 6.23
C PHE A 146 0.50 1.01 6.18
N LEU A 147 1.55 0.83 5.37
CA LEU A 147 2.21 -0.49 5.27
C LEU A 147 2.97 -0.88 6.53
N LEU A 148 3.49 0.10 7.28
CA LEU A 148 4.21 -0.14 8.53
C LEU A 148 3.27 -0.53 9.68
N LEU A 149 2.07 0.06 9.73
CA LEU A 149 1.16 0.01 10.89
C LEU A 149 -0.19 -0.65 10.61
N LYS A 150 -0.43 -1.23 9.42
CA LYS A 150 -1.64 -2.03 9.16
C LYS A 150 -1.67 -3.28 10.03
N GLU A 151 -2.86 -3.64 10.49
CA GLU A 151 -3.11 -4.90 11.19
C GLU A 151 -3.04 -6.10 10.23
N ASP A 152 -2.76 -7.26 10.80
CA ASP A 152 -2.87 -8.53 10.08
C ASP A 152 -4.31 -8.74 9.61
N ARG A 153 -4.45 -9.23 8.38
CA ARG A 153 -5.75 -9.51 7.77
C ARG A 153 -5.73 -10.85 7.07
N GLU A 154 -6.75 -11.64 7.35
CA GLU A 154 -7.05 -12.91 6.71
C GLU A 154 -8.32 -12.74 5.86
N ILE A 155 -8.30 -13.21 4.61
CA ILE A 155 -9.46 -13.19 3.72
C ILE A 155 -9.90 -14.62 3.48
N LYS A 156 -11.18 -14.89 3.78
CA LYS A 156 -11.79 -16.21 3.63
C LYS A 156 -12.87 -16.22 2.58
N ILE A 157 -13.01 -17.35 1.90
CA ILE A 157 -14.12 -17.67 1.00
C ILE A 157 -14.73 -18.97 1.48
N ASN A 158 -16.01 -18.95 1.87
CA ASN A 158 -16.73 -20.13 2.39
C ASN A 158 -15.91 -20.92 3.44
N ASP A 159 -15.26 -20.21 4.37
CA ASP A 159 -14.40 -20.72 5.45
C ASP A 159 -12.97 -21.15 5.08
N GLU A 160 -12.60 -21.15 3.80
CA GLU A 160 -11.22 -21.40 3.37
C GLU A 160 -10.43 -20.09 3.26
N THR A 161 -9.23 -20.08 3.83
CA THR A 161 -8.30 -18.96 3.72
C THR A 161 -7.69 -18.91 2.33
N VAL A 162 -8.02 -17.87 1.58
CA VAL A 162 -7.49 -17.65 0.22
C VAL A 162 -6.38 -16.62 0.17
N TYR A 163 -6.23 -15.86 1.26
CA TYR A 163 -5.18 -14.86 1.41
C TYR A 163 -4.90 -14.58 2.88
N GLU A 164 -3.62 -14.51 3.20
CA GLU A 164 -3.09 -13.98 4.44
C GLU A 164 -2.23 -12.76 4.10
N SER A 165 -2.27 -11.73 4.95
CA SER A 165 -1.33 -10.63 4.85
C SER A 165 0.03 -11.01 5.44
N ILE A 166 1.05 -10.24 5.08
CA ILE A 166 2.34 -10.25 5.78
C ILE A 166 2.08 -10.06 7.28
N HIS A 167 2.53 -11.00 8.10
CA HIS A 167 2.47 -10.86 9.55
C HIS A 167 3.27 -9.65 10.01
N ASN A 168 2.61 -8.70 10.67
CA ASN A 168 3.21 -7.45 11.12
C ASN A 168 3.82 -7.61 12.52
N SER A 169 4.92 -8.37 12.61
CA SER A 169 5.70 -8.55 13.84
C SER A 169 6.13 -7.21 14.44
N PHE A 170 6.47 -6.23 13.59
CA PHE A 170 6.84 -4.88 14.00
C PHE A 170 5.77 -4.21 14.85
N LEU A 171 4.53 -4.13 14.35
CA LEU A 171 3.42 -3.52 15.08
C LEU A 171 3.07 -4.32 16.35
N ASN A 172 3.08 -5.64 16.27
CA ASN A 172 2.84 -6.51 17.43
C ASN A 172 3.87 -6.28 18.54
N ASN A 173 5.15 -6.15 18.19
CA ASN A 173 6.21 -5.86 19.15
C ASN A 173 6.06 -4.46 19.77
N ILE A 174 5.63 -3.45 18.99
CA ILE A 174 5.32 -2.12 19.52
C ILE A 174 4.17 -2.19 20.53
N LYS A 175 3.06 -2.83 20.18
CA LYS A 175 1.89 -2.94 21.07
C LYS A 175 2.22 -3.62 22.39
N ASN A 176 3.14 -4.56 22.37
CA ASN A 176 3.59 -5.34 23.53
C ASN A 176 4.82 -4.74 24.23
N ALA A 177 5.28 -3.54 23.84
CA ALA A 177 6.42 -2.89 24.47
C ALA A 177 6.14 -2.61 25.97
N THR A 178 7.10 -2.98 26.82
CA THR A 178 6.97 -2.87 28.28
C THR A 178 7.71 -1.65 28.80
N LYS A 179 7.25 -1.10 29.94
CA LYS A 179 7.96 0.01 30.61
C LYS A 179 9.26 -0.54 31.19
N THR A 180 10.38 0.05 30.81
CA THR A 180 11.69 -0.18 31.44
C THR A 180 11.94 0.87 32.52
N ASN A 181 12.51 0.46 33.65
CA ASN A 181 13.01 1.40 34.66
C ASN A 181 14.34 2.00 34.18
N LEU A 182 14.33 3.29 33.83
CA LEU A 182 15.49 3.97 33.25
C LEU A 182 16.55 4.36 34.30
N ILE A 183 16.23 4.28 35.59
CA ILE A 183 17.10 4.74 36.70
C ILE A 183 18.13 3.67 37.12
N GLU A 184 17.96 2.43 36.67
CA GLU A 184 18.80 1.29 37.08
C GLU A 184 19.84 0.88 36.03
N GLY A 185 20.05 1.69 34.97
CA GLY A 185 20.92 1.34 33.84
C GLY A 185 22.23 2.13 33.76
N ASP A 186 23.22 1.57 33.06
CA ASP A 186 24.54 2.18 32.82
C ASP A 186 24.51 3.38 31.84
N ASN A 187 23.36 3.68 31.24
CA ASN A 187 23.19 4.73 30.22
C ASN A 187 22.71 6.07 30.79
N ILE A 188 22.82 6.28 32.10
CA ILE A 188 22.38 7.52 32.75
C ILE A 188 23.39 8.63 32.48
N VAL A 189 22.88 9.78 32.05
CA VAL A 189 23.66 11.00 31.79
C VAL A 189 22.99 12.21 32.42
N HIS A 190 23.78 13.25 32.66
CA HIS A 190 23.28 14.51 33.20
C HIS A 190 23.27 15.60 32.13
N VAL A 191 22.07 16.13 31.86
CA VAL A 191 21.86 17.18 30.86
C VAL A 191 21.71 18.53 31.59
N PRO A 192 22.50 19.56 31.24
CA PRO A 192 22.40 20.87 31.88
C PRO A 192 21.06 21.57 31.54
N ARG A 193 20.47 22.22 32.54
CA ARG A 193 19.27 23.05 32.41
C ARG A 193 19.64 24.53 32.28
N ASN A 194 18.72 25.31 31.70
CA ASN A 194 18.87 26.76 31.54
C ASN A 194 18.94 27.52 32.88
N ASP A 195 18.43 26.94 33.97
CA ASP A 195 18.47 27.49 35.33
C ASP A 195 19.78 27.15 36.09
N GLY A 196 20.74 26.50 35.43
CA GLY A 196 22.00 26.04 36.03
C GLY A 196 21.88 24.67 36.74
N GLY A 197 20.69 24.07 36.77
CA GLY A 197 20.47 22.72 37.25
C GLY A 197 20.95 21.64 36.27
N LYS A 198 20.77 20.38 36.65
CA LYS A 198 20.95 19.22 35.77
C LYS A 198 19.69 18.36 35.81
N ASP A 199 19.28 17.87 34.66
CA ASP A 199 18.30 16.81 34.52
C ASP A 199 19.01 15.47 34.39
N ILE A 200 18.32 14.42 34.84
CA ILE A 200 18.76 13.05 34.68
C ILE A 200 18.11 12.54 33.39
N ALA A 201 18.94 12.13 32.44
CA ALA A 201 18.50 11.58 31.18
C ALA A 201 19.04 10.16 30.98
N TYR A 202 18.32 9.38 30.18
CA TYR A 202 18.74 8.07 29.73
C TYR A 202 19.18 8.17 28.27
N ARG A 203 20.42 7.76 27.98
CA ARG A 203 21.00 7.82 26.65
C ARG A 203 20.58 6.59 25.84
N CYS A 204 19.84 6.82 24.77
CA CYS A 204 19.49 5.82 23.77
C CYS A 204 20.38 5.97 22.55
N GLN A 205 20.81 4.86 21.96
CA GLN A 205 21.38 4.89 20.61
C GLN A 205 20.30 5.37 19.62
N ASP A 206 20.70 6.20 18.68
CA ASP A 206 19.82 6.73 17.64
C ASP A 206 20.58 6.89 16.33
N SER A 207 20.21 6.11 15.32
CA SER A 207 20.89 6.11 14.02
C SER A 207 20.51 7.29 13.11
N LEU A 208 19.47 8.05 13.46
CA LEU A 208 19.02 9.22 12.71
C LEU A 208 19.83 10.48 13.03
N LEU A 209 20.44 10.53 14.21
CA LEU A 209 21.17 11.70 14.69
C LEU A 209 22.67 11.56 14.43
N GLU A 210 23.33 12.67 14.08
CA GLU A 210 24.78 12.69 13.84
C GLU A 210 25.60 12.30 15.10
N SER A 211 25.08 12.59 16.29
CA SER A 211 25.65 12.18 17.58
C SER A 211 25.60 10.67 17.82
N GLY A 212 24.79 9.94 17.03
CA GLY A 212 24.49 8.52 17.21
C GLY A 212 23.66 8.21 18.46
N ASN A 213 23.22 9.22 19.20
CA ASN A 213 22.52 9.06 20.47
C ASN A 213 21.51 10.18 20.72
N TYR A 214 20.44 9.82 21.43
CA TYR A 214 19.43 10.72 21.95
C TYR A 214 19.29 10.58 23.46
N ASP A 215 19.28 11.71 24.18
CA ASP A 215 19.14 11.74 25.63
C ASP A 215 17.67 12.00 26.01
N ILE A 216 17.00 10.98 26.55
CA ILE A 216 15.61 11.07 27.02
C ILE A 216 15.62 11.54 28.48
N ILE A 217 15.05 12.71 28.76
CA ILE A 217 14.84 13.18 30.13
C ILE A 217 13.88 12.23 30.85
N ILE A 218 14.33 11.59 31.92
CA ILE A 218 13.60 10.50 32.60
C ILE A 218 12.26 11.01 33.17
N SER A 219 12.27 12.19 33.77
CA SER A 219 11.04 12.78 34.34
C SER A 219 9.98 13.10 33.29
N ASP A 220 10.38 13.48 32.07
CA ASP A 220 9.45 13.73 30.98
C ASP A 220 8.93 12.43 30.37
N TYR A 221 9.79 11.41 30.28
CA TYR A 221 9.37 10.07 29.88
C TYR A 221 8.32 9.49 30.83
N ASP A 222 8.56 9.56 32.15
CA ASP A 222 7.61 9.07 33.15
C ASP A 222 6.28 9.82 33.08
N LYS A 223 6.30 11.16 32.96
CA LYS A 223 5.08 11.96 32.76
C LYS A 223 4.27 11.52 31.55
N ILE A 224 4.93 11.26 30.42
CA ILE A 224 4.25 10.80 29.19
C ILE A 224 3.61 9.42 29.41
N LEU A 225 4.30 8.53 30.13
CA LEU A 225 3.77 7.19 30.39
C LEU A 225 2.62 7.19 31.40
N GLU A 226 2.64 8.13 32.36
CA GLU A 226 1.62 8.31 33.39
C GLU A 226 0.42 9.14 32.93
N ASP A 227 0.45 9.76 31.74
CA ASP A 227 -0.64 10.58 31.22
C ASP A 227 -1.93 9.77 31.01
N ASP A 228 -3.00 10.03 31.75
CA ASP A 228 -4.24 9.27 31.67
C ASP A 228 -5.05 9.47 30.38
N ASN A 229 -4.58 10.28 29.43
CA ASN A 229 -5.25 10.48 28.16
C ASN A 229 -5.30 9.17 27.32
N PRO A 230 -6.50 8.63 27.04
CA PRO A 230 -6.65 7.38 26.30
C PRO A 230 -6.12 7.47 24.86
N HIS A 231 -6.09 8.68 24.28
CA HIS A 231 -5.58 8.90 22.92
C HIS A 231 -4.06 8.81 22.82
N MET A 232 -3.33 8.77 23.95
CA MET A 232 -1.87 8.62 23.97
C MET A 232 -1.41 7.16 23.96
N GLY A 233 -2.33 6.19 23.89
CA GLY A 233 -2.01 4.76 23.94
C GLY A 233 -0.87 4.37 22.99
N PHE A 234 -0.97 4.71 21.70
CA PHE A 234 0.07 4.40 20.73
C PHE A 234 1.36 5.20 20.94
N THR A 235 1.25 6.50 21.26
CA THR A 235 2.41 7.34 21.61
C THR A 235 3.22 6.73 22.74
N LYS A 236 2.57 6.29 23.83
CA LYS A 236 3.24 5.63 24.95
C LYS A 236 3.96 4.36 24.51
N GLN A 237 3.36 3.57 23.61
CA GLN A 237 3.99 2.37 23.10
C GLN A 237 5.23 2.66 22.25
N ILE A 238 5.20 3.71 21.42
CA ILE A 238 6.38 4.14 20.66
C ILE A 238 7.51 4.58 21.59
N PHE A 239 7.20 5.33 22.66
CA PHE A 239 8.22 5.75 23.63
C PHE A 239 8.87 4.55 24.33
N LYS A 240 8.09 3.55 24.73
CA LYS A 240 8.64 2.30 25.29
C LYS A 240 9.47 1.53 24.26
N ALA A 241 8.93 1.36 23.06
CA ALA A 241 9.61 0.65 21.97
C ALA A 241 10.95 1.29 21.62
N TYR A 242 11.03 2.63 21.62
CA TYR A 242 12.25 3.38 21.33
C TYR A 242 13.38 3.14 22.33
N VAL A 243 13.05 2.94 23.61
CA VAL A 243 14.02 2.60 24.66
C VAL A 243 14.55 1.18 24.49
N ILE A 244 13.68 0.23 24.16
CA ILE A 244 14.02 -1.21 24.08
C ILE A 244 14.36 -1.68 22.67
N LYS A 245 14.45 -0.77 21.68
CA LYS A 245 14.51 -1.15 20.27
C LYS A 245 15.65 -2.12 19.93
N ASN A 246 16.80 -1.92 20.57
CA ASN A 246 18.02 -2.72 20.36
C ASN A 246 17.91 -4.19 20.80
N SER A 247 16.88 -4.57 21.57
CA SER A 247 16.70 -5.95 22.05
C SER A 247 15.62 -6.73 21.33
N LEU A 248 14.67 -6.06 20.66
CA LEU A 248 13.47 -6.68 20.10
C LEU A 248 13.30 -6.52 18.59
N PHE A 249 14.05 -5.61 17.96
CA PHE A 249 13.80 -5.22 16.58
C PHE A 249 15.05 -5.43 15.71
N THR A 250 14.82 -5.71 14.43
CA THR A 250 15.88 -5.73 13.42
C THR A 250 16.39 -4.32 13.13
N LYS A 251 17.53 -4.17 12.43
CA LYS A 251 18.10 -2.85 12.15
C LYS A 251 17.18 -1.93 11.33
N ASP A 252 16.42 -2.49 10.39
CA ASP A 252 15.44 -1.71 9.62
C ASP A 252 14.22 -1.30 10.46
N GLU A 253 13.82 -2.16 11.41
CA GLU A 253 12.75 -1.87 12.35
C GLU A 253 13.17 -0.88 13.45
N GLU A 254 14.41 -0.94 13.93
CA GLU A 254 15.01 0.06 14.82
C GLU A 254 14.93 1.45 14.17
N LEU A 255 15.32 1.56 12.90
CA LEU A 255 15.21 2.80 12.12
C LEU A 255 13.75 3.28 12.01
N ALA A 256 12.81 2.37 11.80
CA ALA A 256 11.39 2.70 11.75
C ALA A 256 10.85 3.19 13.11
N ILE A 257 11.32 2.63 14.23
CA ILE A 257 10.97 3.11 15.59
C ILE A 257 11.56 4.48 15.85
N GLU A 258 12.83 4.71 15.50
CA GLU A 258 13.48 6.02 15.63
C GLU A 258 12.71 7.07 14.81
N PHE A 259 12.32 6.73 13.58
CA PHE A 259 11.49 7.59 12.74
C PHE A 259 10.15 7.92 13.41
N LEU A 260 9.41 6.90 13.88
CA LEU A 260 8.10 7.11 14.53
C LEU A 260 8.23 7.93 15.81
N PHE A 261 9.26 7.68 16.63
CA PHE A 261 9.52 8.42 17.86
C PHE A 261 9.74 9.92 17.59
N HIS A 262 10.64 10.23 16.66
CA HIS A 262 10.94 11.61 16.29
C HIS A 262 9.76 12.27 15.55
N PHE A 263 9.05 11.54 14.69
CA PHE A 263 7.84 12.02 14.03
C PHE A 263 6.76 12.42 15.05
N ILE A 264 6.49 11.58 16.04
CA ILE A 264 5.51 11.87 17.09
C ILE A 264 5.95 13.05 17.95
N LYS A 265 7.25 13.14 18.28
CA LYS A 265 7.78 14.21 19.13
C LYS A 265 7.76 15.58 18.45
N GLN A 266 7.97 15.65 17.14
CA GLN A 266 8.27 16.90 16.44
C GLN A 266 7.21 17.33 15.42
N ILE A 267 6.45 16.38 14.88
CA ILE A 267 5.55 16.63 13.76
C ILE A 267 4.09 16.40 14.15
N SER A 268 3.69 15.16 14.45
CA SER A 268 2.29 14.81 14.74
C SER A 268 2.15 13.46 15.43
N SER A 269 1.13 13.33 16.29
CA SER A 269 0.67 12.03 16.79
C SER A 269 0.11 11.15 15.67
N VAL A 270 0.20 9.84 15.84
CA VAL A 270 -0.41 8.83 14.95
C VAL A 270 -1.54 8.12 15.69
N ASN A 271 -2.74 8.07 15.10
CA ASN A 271 -3.85 7.29 15.61
C ASN A 271 -3.97 5.98 14.82
N LEU A 272 -3.77 4.84 15.48
CA LEU A 272 -3.84 3.51 14.87
C LEU A 272 -5.24 3.19 14.30
N ASP A 273 -6.31 3.71 14.91
CA ASP A 273 -7.69 3.44 14.47
C ASP A 273 -8.03 4.13 13.14
N LEU A 274 -7.21 5.08 12.71
CA LEU A 274 -7.42 5.90 11.52
C LEU A 274 -6.41 5.60 10.40
N ILE A 275 -5.64 4.51 10.52
CA ILE A 275 -4.65 4.10 9.53
C ILE A 275 -5.32 3.83 8.18
N SER A 276 -4.92 4.60 7.17
CA SER A 276 -5.40 4.46 5.80
C SER A 276 -4.46 5.16 4.81
N LEU A 277 -4.72 5.06 3.51
CA LEU A 277 -3.96 5.79 2.48
C LEU A 277 -4.25 7.29 2.40
N ASP A 278 -5.30 7.75 3.07
CA ASP A 278 -5.69 9.14 3.15
C ASP A 278 -5.73 9.53 4.64
N MET A 279 -4.55 9.62 5.25
CA MET A 279 -4.45 9.89 6.68
C MET A 279 -5.07 11.26 6.98
N PRO A 280 -5.80 11.41 8.11
CA PRO A 280 -6.48 12.66 8.47
C PRO A 280 -5.52 13.69 9.07
N PHE A 281 -4.29 13.77 8.57
CA PHE A 281 -3.33 14.79 8.98
C PHE A 281 -3.69 16.15 8.37
N ALA A 282 -3.40 17.21 9.12
CA ALA A 282 -3.41 18.56 8.59
C ALA A 282 -2.29 18.74 7.55
N ASP A 283 -2.49 19.63 6.56
CA ASP A 283 -1.52 19.82 5.47
C ASP A 283 -0.11 20.21 6.00
N GLU A 284 -0.05 20.93 7.12
CA GLU A 284 1.19 21.34 7.81
C GLU A 284 2.10 20.16 8.18
N VAL A 285 1.54 18.96 8.43
CA VAL A 285 2.32 17.75 8.74
C VAL A 285 3.23 17.37 7.57
N TYR A 286 2.69 17.46 6.36
CA TYR A 286 3.42 17.11 5.14
C TYR A 286 4.47 18.17 4.77
N ASP A 287 4.21 19.43 5.11
CA ASP A 287 5.18 20.52 4.94
C ASP A 287 6.34 20.40 5.95
N LYS A 288 6.05 20.05 7.21
CA LYS A 288 7.08 19.84 8.24
C LYS A 288 8.05 18.72 7.89
N ILE A 289 7.58 17.58 7.36
CA ILE A 289 8.46 16.50 6.89
C ILE A 289 9.44 16.97 5.81
N GLN A 290 9.04 17.94 4.99
CA GLN A 290 9.85 18.46 3.90
C GLN A 290 10.82 19.57 4.34
N SER A 291 10.66 20.09 5.55
CA SER A 291 11.48 21.18 6.07
C SER A 291 12.94 20.73 6.27
N GLU A 292 13.87 21.67 6.10
CA GLU A 292 15.30 21.44 6.31
C GLU A 292 15.60 20.93 7.74
N GLU A 293 14.83 21.39 8.72
CA GLU A 293 14.93 20.97 10.12
C GLU A 293 14.64 19.46 10.32
N ASN A 294 13.86 18.85 9.43
CA ASN A 294 13.43 17.46 9.51
C ASN A 294 14.00 16.60 8.38
N ILE A 295 15.08 17.04 7.74
CA ILE A 295 15.69 16.33 6.61
C ILE A 295 16.14 14.90 6.95
N TYR A 296 16.54 14.67 8.20
CA TYR A 296 16.90 13.34 8.68
C TYR A 296 15.70 12.37 8.73
N LEU A 297 14.49 12.87 9.04
CA LEU A 297 13.25 12.08 8.98
C LEU A 297 12.83 11.80 7.55
N HIS A 298 13.02 12.77 6.67
CA HIS A 298 12.85 12.58 5.24
C HIS A 298 13.76 11.44 4.74
N ASP A 299 15.04 11.46 5.07
CA ASP A 299 16.00 10.44 4.63
C ASP A 299 15.69 9.05 5.24
N ALA A 300 15.26 9.02 6.50
CA ALA A 300 14.76 7.82 7.15
C ALA A 300 13.55 7.23 6.43
N LEU A 301 12.56 8.07 6.09
CA LEU A 301 11.36 7.66 5.36
C LEU A 301 11.72 7.02 4.01
N PHE A 302 12.72 7.57 3.31
CA PHE A 302 13.24 6.97 2.08
C PHE A 302 13.86 5.59 2.31
N LYS A 303 14.67 5.40 3.36
CA LYS A 303 15.25 4.09 3.70
C LYS A 303 14.16 3.08 4.07
N ILE A 304 13.23 3.47 4.96
CA ILE A 304 12.08 2.65 5.37
C ILE A 304 11.24 2.26 4.16
N SER A 305 11.00 3.18 3.23
CA SER A 305 10.20 2.87 2.03
C SER A 305 10.82 1.79 1.15
N LYS A 306 12.16 1.72 1.05
CA LYS A 306 12.85 0.67 0.28
C LYS A 306 12.68 -0.69 0.94
N PHE A 307 12.84 -0.75 2.26
CA PHE A 307 12.57 -1.95 3.04
C PHE A 307 11.11 -2.41 2.90
N LEU A 308 10.14 -1.49 2.95
CA LEU A 308 8.72 -1.82 2.77
C LEU A 308 8.41 -2.33 1.35
N ILE A 309 9.01 -1.73 0.31
CA ILE A 309 8.89 -2.20 -1.07
C ILE A 309 9.41 -3.62 -1.21
N GLU A 310 10.60 -3.89 -0.67
CA GLU A 310 11.22 -5.21 -0.69
C GLU A 310 10.34 -6.24 0.04
N ARG A 311 9.89 -5.91 1.25
CA ARG A 311 9.03 -6.78 2.07
C ARG A 311 7.73 -7.14 1.36
N GLU A 312 7.03 -6.15 0.79
CA GLU A 312 5.77 -6.37 0.07
C GLU A 312 5.98 -7.22 -1.20
N LEU A 313 6.96 -6.89 -2.03
CA LEU A 313 7.21 -7.66 -3.25
C LEU A 313 7.66 -9.09 -2.92
N ASN A 314 8.63 -9.29 -2.03
CA ASN A 314 9.15 -10.62 -1.74
C ASN A 314 8.07 -11.54 -1.15
N TYR A 315 7.18 -11.02 -0.31
CA TYR A 315 6.08 -11.80 0.23
C TYR A 315 5.12 -12.27 -0.86
N HIS A 316 4.59 -11.34 -1.66
CA HIS A 316 3.57 -11.64 -2.67
C HIS A 316 4.09 -12.43 -3.87
N LEU A 317 5.42 -12.48 -4.06
CA LEU A 317 6.08 -13.24 -5.13
C LEU A 317 6.64 -14.58 -4.63
N SER A 318 6.56 -14.90 -3.34
CA SER A 318 7.20 -16.07 -2.72
C SER A 318 6.74 -17.42 -3.33
N GLU A 319 5.50 -17.50 -3.80
CA GLU A 319 4.93 -18.70 -4.41
C GLU A 319 5.12 -18.79 -5.93
N ILE A 320 5.58 -17.70 -6.55
CA ILE A 320 5.76 -17.61 -8.00
C ILE A 320 7.06 -18.31 -8.39
N ARG A 321 6.97 -19.24 -9.34
CA ARG A 321 8.12 -20.07 -9.78
C ARG A 321 8.18 -20.15 -11.30
N PRO A 322 9.37 -20.20 -11.91
CA PRO A 322 9.49 -20.42 -13.34
C PRO A 322 8.97 -21.81 -13.70
N VAL A 323 8.22 -21.89 -14.79
CA VAL A 323 7.71 -23.14 -15.37
C VAL A 323 8.00 -23.16 -16.86
N TYR A 324 8.20 -24.35 -17.41
CA TYR A 324 8.44 -24.51 -18.85
C TYR A 324 7.24 -25.18 -19.50
N ASN A 325 6.60 -24.49 -20.44
CA ASN A 325 5.47 -25.06 -21.18
C ASN A 325 6.03 -25.97 -22.29
N VAL A 326 5.82 -27.28 -22.13
CA VAL A 326 6.30 -28.30 -23.06
C VAL A 326 5.56 -28.31 -24.40
N GLU A 327 4.34 -27.76 -24.46
CA GLU A 327 3.54 -27.69 -25.70
C GLU A 327 3.97 -26.50 -26.56
N THR A 328 4.21 -25.34 -25.94
CA THR A 328 4.64 -24.13 -26.66
C THR A 328 6.16 -24.00 -26.74
N MET A 329 6.90 -24.83 -25.99
CA MET A 329 8.37 -24.78 -25.85
C MET A 329 8.87 -23.40 -25.38
N GLN A 330 8.13 -22.77 -24.46
CA GLN A 330 8.43 -21.42 -23.95
C GLN A 330 8.47 -21.38 -22.42
N PRO A 331 9.36 -20.55 -21.83
CA PRO A 331 9.33 -20.29 -20.41
C PRO A 331 8.09 -19.47 -20.04
N ASN A 332 7.53 -19.74 -18.87
CA ASN A 332 6.48 -18.94 -18.26
C ASN A 332 6.66 -18.95 -16.73
N TRP A 333 5.70 -18.37 -16.01
CA TRP A 333 5.67 -18.35 -14.56
C TRP A 333 4.41 -19.05 -14.05
N ASN A 334 4.54 -19.83 -12.98
CA ASN A 334 3.40 -20.29 -12.22
C ASN A 334 2.84 -19.11 -11.42
N LEU A 335 1.62 -18.71 -11.74
CA LEU A 335 0.94 -17.58 -11.13
C LEU A 335 -0.32 -18.09 -10.46
N PRO A 336 -0.37 -18.19 -9.12
CA PRO A 336 -1.50 -18.80 -8.41
C PRO A 336 -2.79 -17.97 -8.52
N SER A 337 -2.69 -16.67 -8.82
CA SER A 337 -3.82 -15.75 -8.73
C SER A 337 -3.65 -14.50 -9.60
N LEU A 338 -4.75 -13.82 -9.94
CA LEU A 338 -4.68 -12.53 -10.63
C LEU A 338 -3.99 -11.47 -9.76
N LEU A 339 -4.13 -11.56 -8.43
CA LEU A 339 -3.40 -10.70 -7.48
C LEU A 339 -1.88 -10.89 -7.62
N SER A 340 -1.39 -12.13 -7.63
CA SER A 340 0.05 -12.43 -7.82
C SER A 340 0.56 -11.92 -9.17
N ALA A 341 -0.23 -12.02 -10.24
CA ALA A 341 0.09 -11.44 -11.54
C ALA A 341 0.21 -9.89 -11.51
N MET A 342 -0.62 -9.21 -10.73
CA MET A 342 -0.51 -7.77 -10.51
C MET A 342 0.77 -7.40 -9.74
N TYR A 343 1.12 -8.12 -8.68
CA TYR A 343 2.40 -7.92 -7.97
C TYR A 343 3.61 -8.20 -8.86
N LEU A 344 3.59 -9.28 -9.65
CA LEU A 344 4.68 -9.58 -10.60
C LEU A 344 4.78 -8.48 -11.68
N SER A 345 3.66 -7.87 -12.08
CA SER A 345 3.69 -6.73 -13.00
C SER A 345 4.40 -5.51 -12.40
N LEU A 346 4.30 -5.30 -11.08
CA LEU A 346 5.03 -4.26 -10.37
C LEU A 346 6.50 -4.60 -10.17
N PHE A 347 6.84 -5.89 -10.00
CA PHE A 347 8.24 -6.33 -9.94
C PHE A 347 9.02 -6.01 -11.22
N TYR A 348 8.40 -6.14 -12.39
CA TYR A 348 9.01 -5.76 -13.67
C TYR A 348 9.03 -4.24 -13.95
N LEU A 349 8.54 -3.41 -13.03
CA LEU A 349 8.60 -1.96 -13.16
C LEU A 349 10.01 -1.45 -12.86
N ASP A 350 10.71 -0.93 -13.87
CA ASP A 350 11.92 -0.14 -13.59
C ASP A 350 11.51 1.26 -13.10
N SER A 351 11.54 1.45 -11.77
CA SER A 351 11.21 2.72 -11.10
C SER A 351 12.09 3.89 -11.54
N ARG A 352 13.23 3.66 -12.21
CA ARG A 352 14.07 4.74 -12.77
C ARG A 352 13.52 5.26 -14.10
N GLN A 353 12.82 4.40 -14.85
CA GLN A 353 12.36 4.72 -16.21
C GLN A 353 10.87 5.03 -16.27
N ALA A 354 10.07 4.41 -15.41
CA ALA A 354 8.62 4.52 -15.46
C ALA A 354 7.99 4.75 -14.08
N SER A 355 6.77 5.26 -14.09
CA SER A 355 5.98 5.56 -12.90
C SER A 355 4.50 5.37 -13.22
N TYR A 356 3.70 5.01 -12.22
CA TYR A 356 2.25 4.99 -12.35
C TYR A 356 1.69 6.37 -11.99
N ARG A 357 0.80 6.90 -12.82
CA ARG A 357 0.11 8.18 -12.55
C ARG A 357 -1.39 7.98 -12.52
N ALA A 358 -2.06 8.69 -11.62
CA ALA A 358 -3.52 8.81 -11.67
C ALA A 358 -3.94 9.64 -12.90
N CYS A 359 -5.00 9.22 -13.58
CA CYS A 359 -5.58 9.93 -14.70
C CYS A 359 -6.18 11.27 -14.23
N GLN A 360 -5.81 12.38 -14.87
CA GLN A 360 -6.32 13.71 -14.52
C GLN A 360 -7.78 13.98 -14.93
N ASN A 361 -8.44 13.00 -15.58
CA ASN A 361 -9.89 13.07 -15.76
C ASN A 361 -10.57 12.66 -14.44
N ILE A 362 -11.22 13.62 -13.78
CA ILE A 362 -11.91 13.46 -12.49
C ILE A 362 -12.91 12.28 -12.51
N ASN A 363 -13.49 11.95 -13.66
CA ASN A 363 -14.45 10.86 -13.78
C ASN A 363 -13.80 9.48 -14.00
N CYS A 364 -12.47 9.39 -14.07
CA CYS A 364 -11.76 8.17 -14.42
C CYS A 364 -11.21 7.42 -13.22
N GLY A 365 -10.44 8.08 -12.34
CA GLY A 365 -9.83 7.47 -11.13
C GLY A 365 -8.72 6.43 -11.39
N GLN A 366 -8.52 6.04 -12.64
CA GLN A 366 -7.57 5.00 -13.06
C GLN A 366 -6.11 5.42 -12.92
N PHE A 367 -5.26 4.46 -12.59
CA PHE A 367 -3.81 4.61 -12.72
C PHE A 367 -3.34 4.13 -14.10
N PHE A 368 -2.21 4.64 -14.58
CA PHE A 368 -1.60 4.16 -15.82
C PHE A 368 -0.10 4.38 -15.83
N LEU A 369 0.60 3.49 -16.51
CA LEU A 369 2.05 3.53 -16.64
C LEU A 369 2.49 4.64 -17.59
N VAL A 370 3.48 5.42 -17.16
CA VAL A 370 4.07 6.52 -17.92
C VAL A 370 5.58 6.52 -17.73
N SER A 371 6.32 6.69 -18.83
CA SER A 371 7.75 6.97 -18.75
C SER A 371 8.01 8.25 -17.96
N LYS A 372 9.02 8.25 -17.09
CA LYS A 372 9.40 9.43 -16.30
C LYS A 372 9.83 10.61 -17.17
N THR A 373 10.35 10.37 -18.37
CA THR A 373 10.69 11.43 -19.34
C THR A 373 9.46 12.11 -19.95
N ASN A 374 8.29 11.47 -19.88
CA ASN A 374 7.06 12.02 -20.44
C ASN A 374 6.27 12.81 -19.38
N SER A 375 6.57 14.09 -19.24
CA SER A 375 5.87 15.01 -18.33
C SER A 375 4.49 15.48 -18.86
N ILE A 376 4.24 15.29 -20.16
CA ILE A 376 3.06 15.85 -20.85
C ILE A 376 1.85 14.92 -20.76
N LYS A 377 2.05 13.60 -20.69
CA LYS A 377 0.96 12.62 -20.65
C LYS A 377 0.20 12.69 -19.31
N LYS A 378 -1.01 13.24 -19.38
CA LYS A 378 -1.92 13.50 -18.23
C LYS A 378 -3.09 12.52 -18.12
N TYR A 379 -3.40 11.81 -19.20
CA TYR A 379 -4.60 10.97 -19.29
C TYR A 379 -4.25 9.53 -19.71
N CYS A 380 -5.01 8.56 -19.18
CA CYS A 380 -4.77 7.14 -19.43
C CYS A 380 -5.12 6.70 -20.86
N CYS A 381 -6.05 7.39 -21.53
CA CYS A 381 -6.51 7.05 -22.87
C CYS A 381 -7.05 8.27 -23.62
N VAL A 382 -7.20 8.14 -24.95
CA VAL A 382 -7.73 9.18 -25.84
C VAL A 382 -9.15 9.60 -25.44
N TYR A 383 -9.99 8.65 -25.00
CA TYR A 383 -11.32 8.97 -24.50
C TYR A 383 -11.30 9.96 -23.34
N CYS A 384 -10.38 9.78 -22.37
CA CYS A 384 -10.25 10.71 -21.25
C CYS A 384 -9.75 12.08 -21.71
N THR A 385 -8.81 12.13 -22.66
CA THR A 385 -8.37 13.38 -23.29
C THR A 385 -9.55 14.12 -23.94
N ASN A 386 -10.35 13.42 -24.75
CA ASN A 386 -11.50 13.99 -25.45
C ASN A 386 -12.58 14.46 -24.47
N ALA A 387 -12.89 13.68 -23.44
CA ALA A 387 -13.88 14.05 -22.43
C ALA A 387 -13.51 15.34 -21.68
N VAL A 388 -12.24 15.50 -21.29
CA VAL A 388 -11.77 16.72 -20.62
C VAL A 388 -11.76 17.91 -21.58
N SER A 389 -11.30 17.73 -22.82
CA SER A 389 -11.34 18.78 -23.85
C SER A 389 -12.76 19.27 -24.14
N GLN A 390 -13.73 18.36 -24.25
CA GLN A 390 -15.15 18.72 -24.42
C GLN A 390 -15.70 19.48 -23.21
N ARG A 391 -15.38 19.05 -21.98
CA ARG A 391 -15.80 19.77 -20.77
C ARG A 391 -15.26 21.19 -20.72
N ARG A 392 -13.97 21.38 -21.04
CA ARG A 392 -13.34 22.71 -21.11
C ARG A 392 -13.98 23.59 -22.18
N TYR A 393 -14.29 23.04 -23.34
CA TYR A 393 -14.99 23.76 -24.40
C TYR A 393 -16.40 24.22 -23.97
N ARG A 394 -17.15 23.36 -23.26
CA ARG A 394 -18.47 23.72 -22.73
C ARG A 394 -18.38 24.82 -21.66
N HIS A 395 -17.39 24.76 -20.77
CA HIS A 395 -17.17 25.79 -19.76
C HIS A 395 -16.91 27.16 -20.40
N LYS A 396 -16.04 27.21 -21.41
CA LYS A 396 -15.72 28.44 -22.17
C LYS A 396 -16.87 29.02 -23.00
N LYS A 397 -17.96 28.26 -23.20
CA LYS A 397 -19.17 28.71 -23.92
C LYS A 397 -20.30 29.11 -22.97
N GLY A 398 -20.22 28.70 -21.71
CA GLY A 398 -21.17 29.05 -20.66
C GLY A 398 -20.77 30.27 -19.83
N GLU A 399 -19.51 30.69 -19.95
CA GLU A 399 -19.04 32.08 -19.76
C GLU A 399 -19.24 32.86 -21.05
#